data_AF-A0A0D7DWA6-F1
#
_entry.id   AF-A0A0D7DWA6-F1
#
_cell.length_a   1.000
_cell.length_b   1.000
_cell.length_c   1.000
_cell.angle_alpha   90.00
_cell.angle_beta   90.00
_cell.angle_gamma   90.00
#
_symmetry.space_group_name_H-M   'P 1'
#
loop_
_entity.id
_entity.type
_entity.pdbx_description
1 polymer ?
#
loop_
_entity_poly.entity_id
_entity_poly.type
_entity_poly.pdbx_seq_one_letter_code
_entity_poly.pdbx_strand_id
1 'polypeptide(L)'
;MFWQSLEMNEVEAVILAMNDPEAKIISTRKLRESGFGGLIVSHAMYEDIAQRIQEAGADRTYLTMSEAGAGLAENVSRELQAPR
;
A
#
# COMPACT_ATOMS: atom_id res chain seq x y z
N MET A 1 9.38 11.83 15.30
CA MET A 1 8.98 10.51 14.76
C MET A 1 9.33 10.47 13.28
N PHE A 2 9.77 9.33 12.74
CA PHE A 2 10.27 9.16 11.36
C PHE A 2 9.41 9.83 10.27
N TRP A 3 8.09 9.60 10.26
CA TRP A 3 7.18 10.11 9.22
C TRP A 3 6.99 11.62 9.21
N GLN A 4 7.12 12.27 10.37
CA GLN A 4 6.96 13.72 10.49
C GLN A 4 8.25 14.47 10.12
N SER A 5 9.38 13.77 10.08
CA SER A 5 10.69 14.35 9.75
C SER A 5 11.12 14.09 8.30
N LEU A 6 10.32 13.40 7.49
CA LEU A 6 10.63 13.19 6.08
C LEU A 6 10.23 14.43 5.28
N GLU A 7 11.15 14.96 4.49
CA GLU A 7 10.82 15.92 3.44
C GLU A 7 10.15 15.18 2.27
N MET A 8 8.85 15.37 2.09
CA MET A 8 8.03 14.66 1.10
C MET A 8 7.72 15.51 -0.14
N ASN A 9 8.48 16.58 -0.36
CA ASN A 9 8.18 17.63 -1.33
C ASN A 9 8.13 17.11 -2.78
N GLU A 10 8.93 16.08 -3.08
CA GLU A 10 9.03 15.43 -4.40
C GLU A 10 8.46 14.00 -4.39
N VAL A 11 7.93 13.54 -3.25
CA VAL A 11 7.38 12.18 -3.14
C VAL A 11 5.93 12.22 -3.62
N GLU A 12 5.65 11.48 -4.69
CA GLU A 12 4.29 11.40 -5.25
C GLU A 12 3.46 10.28 -4.63
N ALA A 13 4.11 9.20 -4.16
CA ALA A 13 3.44 8.02 -3.64
C ALA A 13 4.21 7.31 -2.52
N VAL A 14 3.46 6.70 -1.60
CA VAL A 14 3.97 5.84 -0.52
C VAL A 14 3.23 4.50 -0.54
N ILE A 15 3.98 3.39 -0.48
CA ILE A 15 3.41 2.04 -0.33
C ILE A 15 3.72 1.53 1.08
N LEU A 16 2.68 1.24 1.87
CA LEU A 16 2.80 0.70 3.22
C LEU A 16 2.83 -0.83 3.19
N ALA A 17 4.02 -1.41 3.06
CA ALA A 17 4.26 -2.85 2.93
C ALA A 17 4.64 -3.54 4.26
N MET A 18 4.16 -3.04 5.39
CA MET A 18 4.44 -3.62 6.71
C MET A 18 3.47 -4.77 7.02
N ASN A 19 3.94 -5.77 7.78
CA ASN A 19 3.08 -6.90 8.21
C ASN A 19 2.00 -6.46 9.20
N ASP A 20 2.35 -5.60 10.15
CA ASP A 20 1.46 -5.19 11.22
C ASP A 20 0.38 -4.19 10.74
N PRO A 21 -0.93 -4.51 10.91
CA PRO A 21 -2.02 -3.61 10.55
C PRO A 21 -1.99 -2.27 11.28
N GLU A 22 -1.67 -2.26 12.57
CA GLU A 22 -1.66 -1.03 13.37
C GLU A 22 -0.54 -0.09 12.92
N ALA A 23 0.63 -0.63 12.60
CA ALA A 23 1.73 0.14 12.04
C ALA A 23 1.32 0.84 10.73
N LYS A 24 0.55 0.16 9.87
CA LYS A 24 0.01 0.74 8.63
C LYS A 24 -0.97 1.88 8.94
N ILE A 25 -1.92 1.66 9.84
CA ILE A 25 -2.90 2.68 10.27
C ILE A 25 -2.19 3.92 10.87
N ILE A 26 -1.26 3.71 11.80
CA ILE A 26 -0.51 4.79 12.45
C ILE A 26 0.34 5.57 11.45
N SER A 27 0.97 4.88 10.51
CA SER A 27 1.81 5.52 9.49
C SER A 27 0.97 6.35 8.52
N THR A 28 -0.17 5.82 8.06
CA THR A 28 -1.14 6.58 7.24
C THR A 28 -1.57 7.87 7.92
N ARG A 29 -1.98 7.81 9.20
CA ARG A 29 -2.39 9.01 9.95
C ARG A 29 -1.26 10.03 10.05
N LYS A 30 -0.06 9.58 10.40
CA LYS A 30 1.11 10.48 10.52
C LYS A 30 1.51 11.13 9.21
N LEU A 31 1.40 10.42 8.09
CA LEU A 31 1.63 10.98 6.76
C LEU A 31 0.61 12.08 6.44
N ARG A 32 -0.68 11.83 6.70
CA ARG A 32 -1.71 12.86 6.49
C ARG A 32 -1.55 14.05 7.43
N GLU A 33 -1.24 13.81 8.70
CA GLU A 33 -0.95 14.84 9.70
C GLU A 33 0.28 15.69 9.35
N SER A 34 1.28 15.13 8.66
CA SER A 34 2.44 15.88 8.19
C SER A 34 2.18 16.69 6.92
N GLY A 35 0.95 16.64 6.37
CA GLY A 35 0.57 17.35 5.15
C GLY A 35 0.87 16.60 3.86
N PHE A 36 1.19 15.31 3.92
CA PHE A 36 1.40 14.50 2.71
C PHE A 36 0.10 14.36 1.92
N GLY A 37 0.00 15.07 0.80
CA GLY A 37 -1.13 15.03 -0.13
C GLY A 37 -0.97 14.02 -1.28
N GLY A 38 0.16 13.32 -1.36
CA GLY A 38 0.42 12.30 -2.37
C GLY A 38 -0.38 11.02 -2.15
N LEU A 39 -0.19 10.07 -3.05
CA LEU A 39 -0.89 8.78 -3.05
C LEU A 39 -0.39 7.89 -1.92
N ILE A 40 -1.28 7.38 -1.07
CA ILE A 40 -0.97 6.36 -0.06
C ILE A 40 -1.65 5.07 -0.46
N VAL A 41 -0.84 4.06 -0.78
CA VAL A 41 -1.29 2.69 -1.07
C VAL A 41 -0.87 1.76 0.05
N SER A 42 -1.71 0.78 0.37
CA SER A 42 -1.42 -0.25 1.34
C SER A 42 -1.94 -1.61 0.85
N HIS A 43 -1.62 -2.66 1.61
CA HIS A 43 -2.22 -3.98 1.44
C HIS A 43 -2.64 -4.58 2.80
N ALA A 44 -3.61 -5.48 2.78
CA ALA A 44 -4.09 -6.21 3.94
C ALA A 44 -4.41 -7.67 3.59
N MET A 45 -4.48 -8.55 4.58
CA MET A 45 -4.88 -9.95 4.38
C MET A 45 -6.40 -10.13 4.40
N TYR A 46 -7.10 -9.23 5.07
CA TYR A 46 -8.54 -9.28 5.30
C TYR A 46 -9.18 -7.93 4.99
N GLU A 47 -10.44 -7.96 4.59
CA GLU A 47 -11.19 -6.79 4.09
C GLU A 47 -11.48 -5.76 5.20
N ASP A 48 -11.78 -6.23 6.41
CA ASP A 48 -11.98 -5.37 7.59
C ASP A 48 -10.72 -4.55 7.92
N ILE A 49 -9.55 -5.18 7.82
CA ILE A 49 -8.26 -4.49 7.99
C ILE A 49 -8.01 -3.51 6.85
N ALA A 50 -8.34 -3.87 5.60
CA ALA A 50 -8.20 -2.98 4.46
C ALA A 50 -9.03 -1.70 4.64
N GLN A 51 -10.28 -1.87 5.07
CA GLN A 51 -11.20 -0.78 5.36
C GLN A 51 -10.63 0.15 6.44
N ARG A 52 -10.14 -0.39 7.56
CA ARG A 52 -9.56 0.41 8.66
C ARG A 52 -8.36 1.24 8.21
N ILE A 53 -7.53 0.72 7.30
CA ILE A 53 -6.37 1.46 6.75
C ILE A 53 -6.84 2.57 5.80
N GLN A 54 -7.88 2.34 5.01
CA GLN A 54 -8.49 3.39 4.16
C GLN A 54 -9.16 4.49 5.00
N GLU A 55 -9.90 4.12 6.04
CA GLU A 55 -10.49 5.06 7.01
C GLU A 55 -9.43 5.91 7.73
N ALA A 56 -8.21 5.38 7.89
CA ALA A 56 -7.08 6.12 8.43
C ALA A 56 -6.51 7.19 7.46
N GLY A 57 -6.93 7.18 6.19
CA GLY A 57 -6.55 8.15 5.16
C GLY A 57 -5.77 7.59 3.97
N ALA A 58 -5.66 6.27 3.82
CA ALA A 58 -5.04 5.66 2.64
C ALA A 58 -5.99 5.73 1.44
N ASP A 59 -5.46 6.04 0.26
CA ASP A 59 -6.28 6.19 -0.95
C ASP A 59 -6.75 4.83 -1.49
N ARG A 60 -5.89 3.81 -1.36
CA ARG A 60 -6.18 2.44 -1.77
C ARG A 60 -5.56 1.45 -0.80
N THR A 61 -6.33 0.43 -0.42
CA THR A 61 -5.78 -0.76 0.24
C THR A 61 -6.24 -2.01 -0.50
N TYR A 62 -5.28 -2.81 -0.97
CA TYR A 62 -5.57 -4.03 -1.73
C TYR A 62 -5.49 -5.28 -0.86
N LEU A 63 -6.21 -6.34 -1.25
CA LEU A 63 -6.08 -7.64 -0.61
C LEU A 63 -4.84 -8.36 -1.13
N THR A 64 -3.92 -8.65 -0.23
CA THR A 64 -2.59 -9.22 -0.52
C THR A 64 -2.69 -10.48 -1.36
N MET A 65 -3.60 -11.40 -1.00
CA MET A 65 -3.75 -12.66 -1.72
C MET A 65 -4.42 -12.51 -3.07
N SER A 66 -5.31 -11.51 -3.23
CA SER A 66 -5.90 -11.19 -4.53
C SER A 66 -4.83 -10.64 -5.49
N GLU A 67 -4.01 -9.69 -5.03
CA GLU A 67 -2.91 -9.13 -5.83
C GLU A 67 -1.85 -10.19 -6.15
N ALA A 68 -1.52 -11.05 -5.18
CA ALA A 68 -0.61 -12.16 -5.42
C ALA A 68 -1.17 -13.13 -6.49
N GLY A 69 -2.47 -13.44 -6.44
CA GLY A 69 -3.13 -14.27 -7.46
C GLY A 69 -3.08 -13.65 -8.86
N ALA A 70 -3.39 -12.35 -8.97
CA ALA A 70 -3.30 -11.62 -10.23
C ALA A 70 -1.86 -11.60 -10.78
N GLY A 71 -0.88 -11.30 -9.93
CA GLY A 71 0.54 -11.28 -10.31
C GLY A 71 1.05 -12.66 -10.75
N LEU A 72 0.62 -13.73 -10.10
CA LEU A 72 0.94 -15.10 -10.53
C LEU A 72 0.38 -15.40 -11.92
N ALA A 73 -0.89 -15.05 -12.19
CA ALA A 73 -1.51 -15.24 -13.49
C ALA A 73 -0.81 -14.43 -14.60
N GLU A 74 -0.44 -13.17 -14.31
CA GLU A 74 0.30 -12.32 -15.24
C GLU A 74 1.67 -12.94 -15.57
N ASN A 75 2.40 -13.42 -14.56
CA ASN A 75 3.69 -14.06 -14.77
C ASN A 75 3.59 -15.33 -15.62
N VAL A 76 2.59 -16.19 -15.35
CA VAL A 76 2.33 -17.38 -16.19
C VAL A 76 2.04 -16.96 -17.64
N SER A 77 1.22 -15.95 -17.85
CA SER A 77 0.92 -15.43 -19.20
C SER A 77 2.17 -14.94 -19.92
N ARG A 78 3.03 -14.20 -19.22
CA ARG A 78 4.32 -13.70 -19.74
C ARG A 78 5.23 -14.84 -20.20
N GLU A 79 5.38 -15.87 -19.36
CA GLU A 79 6.23 -17.04 -19.66
C GLU A 79 5.69 -17.86 -20.84
N LEU A 80 4.37 -17.98 -20.99
CA LEU A 80 3.75 -18.69 -22.12
C LEU A 80 3.88 -17.94 -23.47
N GLN A 81 4.04 -16.62 -23.44
CA GLN A 81 4.18 -15.78 -24.63
C GLN A 81 5.63 -15.52 -25.03
N ALA A 82 6.59 -15.82 -24.16
CA ALA A 82 8.01 -15.68 -24.47
C ALA A 82 8.43 -16.66 -25.59
N PRO A 83 9.17 -16.21 -26.61
CA PRO A 83 9.70 -17.11 -27.63
C PRO A 83 10.65 -18.13 -26.98
N ARG A 84 10.49 -19.41 -27.33
CA ARG A 84 11.34 -20.52 -26.88
C ARG A 84 12.78 -20.40 -27.40
#